data_AF-A0A8S2WEN0-F1
#
_entry.id   AF-A0A8S2WEN0-F1
#
_cell.length_a   1.000
_cell.length_b   1.000
_cell.length_c   1.000
_cell.angle_alpha   90.00
_cell.angle_beta   90.00
_cell.angle_gamma   90.00
#
_symmetry.space_group_name_H-M   'P 1'
#
loop_
_entity.id
_entity.type
_entity.pdbx_description
1 polymer ?
#
loop_
_entity_poly.entity_id
_entity_poly.type
_entity_poly.pdbx_seq_one_letter_code
_entity_poly.pdbx_strand_id
1 'polypeptide(L)' 'GYIISAVGIRPDPDKLEAVRSFPVPFKPKGVLAFLGLRGYYRRFIKNYAEIAEPLFDQRKA' A
#
# COMPACT_ATOMS: atom_id res chain seq x y z
N GLY A 1 -12.18 -1.88 0.02
CA GLY A 1 -13.42 -1.09 0.13
C GLY A 1 -13.10 0.24 0.77
N TYR A 2 -14.03 1.18 0.68
CA TYR A 2 -13.94 2.44 1.40
C TYR A 2 -15.16 2.55 2.32
N ILE A 3 -14.94 3.02 3.54
CA ILE A 3 -15.99 3.43 4.46
C ILE A 3 -16.30 4.90 4.17
N ILE A 4 -17.54 5.18 3.78
CA ILE A 4 -18.04 6.53 3.54
C ILE A 4 -18.84 6.94 4.77
N SER A 5 -18.46 8.04 5.40
CA SER A 5 -19.11 8.59 6.59
C SER A 5 -19.30 10.10 6.42
N ALA A 6 -20.09 10.73 7.31
CA ALA A 6 -20.26 12.19 7.33
C ALA A 6 -18.93 12.95 7.51
N VAL A 7 -17.90 12.28 8.07
CA VAL A 7 -16.55 12.84 8.29
C VAL A 7 -15.65 12.67 7.05
N GLY A 8 -16.08 11.88 6.07
CA GLY A 8 -15.37 11.65 4.81
C GLY A 8 -15.16 10.18 4.46
N ILE A 9 -14.25 9.95 3.52
CA ILE A 9 -13.91 8.64 2.97
C ILE A 9 -12.70 8.08 3.71
N ARG A 10 -12.80 6.88 4.24
CA ARG A 10 -11.69 6.16 4.91
C ARG A 10 -11.49 4.79 4.28
N PRO A 11 -10.28 4.27 4.24
CA PRO A 11 -10.06 2.88 3.84
C PRO A 11 -10.67 1.94 4.88
N ASP A 12 -11.23 0.84 4.39
CA ASP A 12 -11.78 -0.22 5.21
C ASP A 12 -10.68 -0.85 6.09
N PRO A 13 -10.86 -0.92 7.43
CA PRO A 13 -9.86 -1.45 8.34
C PRO A 13 -9.51 -2.91 8.07
N ASP A 14 -10.44 -3.75 7.62
CA ASP A 14 -10.15 -5.15 7.26
C ASP A 14 -9.17 -5.21 6.08
N LYS A 15 -9.25 -4.24 5.17
CA LYS A 15 -8.30 -4.15 4.06
C LYS A 15 -6.96 -3.56 4.47
N LEU A 16 -6.92 -2.72 5.51
CA LEU A 16 -5.67 -2.26 6.10
C LEU A 16 -4.95 -3.41 6.83
N GLU A 17 -5.69 -4.29 7.50
CA GLU A 17 -5.12 -5.47 8.15
C GLU A 17 -4.47 -6.43 7.14
N ALA A 18 -5.04 -6.57 5.94
CA ALA A 18 -4.41 -7.34 4.86
C ALA A 18 -3.08 -6.72 4.39
N VAL A 19 -2.93 -5.38 4.43
CA VAL A 19 -1.67 -4.69 4.12
C VAL A 19 -0.66 -4.87 5.26
N ARG A 20 -1.11 -4.85 6.52
CA ARG A 20 -0.27 -5.05 7.71
C ARG A 20 0.24 -6.48 7.83
N SER A 21 -0.62 -7.45 7.51
CA SER A 21 -0.31 -8.88 7.52
C SER A 21 0.45 -9.32 6.27
N PHE A 22 0.70 -8.42 5.31
CA PHE A 22 1.43 -8.76 4.11
C PHE A 22 2.88 -9.11 4.47
N PRO A 23 3.37 -10.30 4.10
CA PRO A 23 4.72 -10.73 4.45
C PRO A 23 5.76 -9.86 3.76
N VAL A 24 6.91 -9.65 4.42
CA VAL A 24 8.00 -8.85 3.86
C VAL A 24 8.42 -9.44 2.51
N PRO A 25 8.27 -8.71 1.39
CA PRO A 25 8.54 -9.25 0.09
C PRO A 25 10.04 -9.45 -0.10
N PHE A 26 10.46 -10.70 -0.31
CA PHE A 26 11.87 -11.06 -0.55
C PHE A 26 12.23 -11.12 -2.06
N LYS A 27 11.22 -11.13 -2.94
CA LYS A 27 11.42 -11.26 -4.40
C LYS A 27 10.83 -10.05 -5.14
N PRO A 28 11.37 -9.66 -6.30
CA PRO A 28 10.86 -8.53 -7.10
C PRO A 28 9.36 -8.64 -7.43
N LYS A 29 8.87 -9.86 -7.70
CA LYS A 29 7.42 -10.12 -7.90
C LYS A 29 6.59 -9.80 -6.65
N GLY A 30 7.11 -10.10 -5.45
CA GLY A 30 6.43 -9.80 -4.19
C GLY A 30 6.40 -8.30 -3.91
N VAL A 31 7.48 -7.58 -4.26
CA VAL A 31 7.55 -6.11 -4.15
C VAL A 31 6.50 -5.46 -5.06
N LEU A 32 6.36 -5.95 -6.30
CA LEU A 32 5.32 -5.47 -7.23
C LEU A 32 3.90 -5.74 -6.71
N ALA A 33 3.65 -6.94 -6.17
CA ALA A 33 2.34 -7.27 -5.58
C ALA A 33 2.01 -6.36 -4.39
N PHE A 34 3.00 -6.10 -3.52
CA PHE A 34 2.86 -5.19 -2.39
C PHE A 34 2.60 -3.74 -2.84
N LEU A 35 3.36 -3.25 -3.82
CA LEU A 35 3.19 -1.91 -4.39
C LEU A 35 1.81 -1.74 -5.04
N GLY A 36 1.30 -2.77 -5.72
CA GLY A 36 -0.06 -2.78 -6.27
C GLY A 36 -1.13 -2.69 -5.19
N LEU A 37 -0.99 -3.47 -4.12
CA LEU A 37 -1.90 -3.48 -2.97
C LEU A 37 -1.91 -2.12 -2.24
N ARG A 38 -0.73 -1.56 -1.97
CA ARG A 38 -0.58 -0.27 -1.26
C ARG A 38 -0.98 0.93 -2.13
N GLY A 39 -0.78 0.83 -3.44
CA GLY A 39 -1.13 1.86 -4.41
C GLY A 39 -2.62 2.22 -4.41
N TYR A 40 -3.49 1.25 -4.12
CA TYR A 40 -4.93 1.48 -3.95
C TYR A 40 -5.25 2.42 -2.77
N TYR A 41 -4.41 2.43 -1.72
CA TYR A 41 -4.57 3.25 -0.51
C TYR A 41 -3.68 4.49 -0.48
N ARG A 42 -2.94 4.79 -1.56
CA ARG A 42 -1.96 5.88 -1.63
C ARG A 42 -2.52 7.25 -1.21
N ARG A 43 -3.82 7.50 -1.44
CA ARG A 43 -4.47 8.78 -1.11
C ARG A 43 -4.53 9.08 0.40
N PHE A 44 -4.40 8.05 1.24
CA PHE A 44 -4.43 8.21 2.70
C PHE A 44 -3.03 8.18 3.33
N ILE A 45 -1.99 7.98 2.52
CA ILE A 45 -0.61 7.89 2.99
C ILE A 45 0.07 9.20 2.59
N LYS A 46 0.34 10.05 3.59
CA LYS A 46 1.12 11.28 3.38
C LYS A 46 2.51 10.89 2.87
N ASN A 47 3.01 11.60 1.86
CA ASN A 47 4.33 11.37 1.26
C ASN A 47 4.53 9.94 0.72
N TYR A 48 3.48 9.33 0.18
CA TYR A 48 3.54 7.97 -0.37
C TYR A 48 4.68 7.76 -1.37
N ALA A 49 4.93 8.75 -2.25
CA ALA A 49 5.96 8.67 -3.26
C ALA A 49 7.36 8.48 -2.64
N GLU A 50 7.72 9.32 -1.67
CA GLU A 50 9.01 9.25 -0.96
C GLU A 50 9.17 7.92 -0.20
N ILE A 51 8.10 7.44 0.44
CA ILE A 51 8.13 6.17 1.20
C ILE A 51 8.25 4.96 0.27
N ALA A 52 7.63 5.01 -0.92
CA ALA A 52 7.61 3.91 -1.87
C ALA A 52 8.82 3.93 -2.82
N GLU A 53 9.53 5.05 -2.96
CA GLU A 53 10.73 5.20 -3.79
C GLU A 53 11.77 4.08 -3.63
N PRO A 54 12.24 3.73 -2.40
CA PRO A 54 13.22 2.65 -2.24
C PRO A 54 12.68 1.28 -2.66
N LEU A 55 11.37 1.06 -2.58
CA LEU A 55 10.72 -0.18 -3.03
C LEU A 55 10.58 -0.23 -4.55
N PHE A 56 10.41 0.91 -5.22
CA PHE A 56 10.42 0.98 -6.68
C PHE A 56 11.81 0.76 -7.26
N ASP A 57 12.86 1.17 -6.56
CA ASP A 57 14.24 0.93 -6.98
C ASP A 57 14.61 -0.56 -6.95
N GLN A 58 14.09 -1.31 -5.97
CA GLN A 58 14.20 -2.78 -5.90
C GLN A 58 13.55 -3.53 -7.08
N ARG A 59 12.80 -2.85 -7.96
CA ARG A 59 12.29 -3.42 -9.21
C ARG A 59 13.35 -3.51 -10.31
N LYS A 60 14.43 -2.73 -10.23
CA LYS A 60 15.43 -2.59 -11.30
C LYS A 60 16.61 -3.58 -11.19
N ALA A 61 16.59 -4.48 -10.20
CA ALA A 61 17.62 -5.52 -10.03
C ALA A 61 17.29 -6.81 -10.79
#